data_AF-A0A6C0LKU4-F1
#
_entry.id   AF-A0A6C0LKU4-F1
#
_cell.length_a   1.000
_cell.length_b   1.000
_cell.length_c   1.000
_cell.angle_alpha   90.00
_cell.angle_beta   90.00
_cell.angle_gamma   90.00
#
_symmetry.space_group_name_H-M   'P 1'
#
loop_
_entity.id
_entity.type
_entity.pdbx_description
1 polymer ?
#
loop_
_entity_poly.entity_id
_entity_poly.type
_entity_poly.pdbx_seq_one_letter_code
_entity_poly.pdbx_strand_id
1 'polypeptide(L)' 'MENKTLIIILSLILLFFIIANHVSLVVAPGSEHVEQGNCSQTAFGCCPDGENSKIDFYGTNCPKYNPGPGYKQY' A
#
# COMPACT_ATOMS: atom_id res chain seq x y z
N MET A 1 -46.92 20.24 0.61
CA MET A 1 -45.77 19.82 1.44
C MET A 1 -45.85 20.61 2.73
N GLU A 2 -46.10 19.97 3.86
CA GLU A 2 -46.23 20.68 5.14
C GLU A 2 -44.82 21.05 5.66
N ASN A 3 -44.68 22.14 6.43
CA ASN A 3 -43.38 22.57 6.96
C ASN A 3 -42.66 21.43 7.71
N LYS A 4 -43.43 20.57 8.37
CA LYS A 4 -42.95 19.35 9.04
C LYS A 4 -42.33 18.36 8.05
N THR A 5 -42.93 18.17 6.89
CA THR A 5 -42.40 17.31 5.81
C THR A 5 -41.08 17.86 5.28
N LEU A 6 -40.96 19.18 5.09
CA LEU A 6 -39.72 19.80 4.63
C LEU A 6 -38.58 19.64 5.64
N ILE A 7 -38.86 19.81 6.94
CA ILE A 7 -37.87 19.62 8.01
C ILE A 7 -37.37 18.17 8.02
N ILE A 8 -38.27 17.19 7.87
CA ILE A 8 -37.91 15.77 7.80
C ILE A 8 -37.02 15.50 6.59
N ILE A 9 -37.38 16.00 5.41
CA ILE A 9 -36.59 15.83 4.18
C ILE A 9 -35.19 16.44 4.35
N LEU A 10 -35.09 17.67 4.85
CA LEU A 10 -33.81 18.34 5.07
C LEU A 10 -32.93 17.58 6.07
N SER A 11 -33.53 17.00 7.11
CA SER A 11 -32.81 16.20 8.12
C SER A 11 -32.24 14.91 7.54
N LEU A 12 -33.00 14.21 6.68
CA LEU A 12 -32.54 13.00 6.00
C LEU A 12 -31.42 13.29 4.99
N ILE A 13 -31.53 14.39 4.23
CA ILE A 13 -30.51 14.84 3.28
C ILE A 13 -29.21 15.19 4.02
N LEU A 14 -29.30 15.93 5.14
CA LEU A 14 -28.14 16.29 5.95
C LEU A 14 -27.45 15.04 6.50
N LEU A 15 -28.22 14.09 7.04
CA LEU A 15 -27.68 12.82 7.55
C LEU A 15 -26.98 12.01 6.45
N PHE A 16 -27.55 11.96 5.23
CA PHE A 16 -26.90 11.32 4.08
C PHE A 16 -25.57 12.00 3.73
N PHE A 17 -25.52 13.33 3.68
CA PHE A 17 -24.26 14.05 3.42
C PHE A 17 -23.23 13.83 4.52
N ILE A 18 -23.64 13.76 5.78
CA ILE A 18 -22.73 13.45 6.90
C ILE A 18 -22.18 12.02 6.76
N ILE A 19 -23.03 11.04 6.46
CA ILE A 19 -22.59 9.65 6.25
C ILE A 19 -21.70 9.54 5.01
N ALA A 20 -22.07 10.18 3.89
CA ALA A 20 -21.30 10.16 2.66
C ALA A 20 -19.96 10.90 2.77
N ASN A 21 -19.90 11.97 3.58
CA ASN A 21 -18.67 12.71 3.88
C ASN A 21 -17.80 11.95 4.91
N HIS A 22 -18.42 11.28 5.89
CA HIS A 22 -17.72 10.42 6.86
C HIS A 22 -17.38 9.02 6.31
N VAL A 23 -17.86 8.67 5.11
CA VAL A 23 -17.27 7.62 4.28
C VAL A 23 -15.94 8.16 3.76
N SER A 24 -14.96 8.15 4.66
CA SER A 24 -13.62 7.79 4.23
C SER A 24 -13.76 6.36 3.76
N LEU A 25 -13.98 6.19 2.45
CA LEU A 25 -13.66 4.93 1.82
C LEU A 25 -12.20 4.71 2.21
N VAL A 26 -11.96 3.78 3.13
CA VAL A 26 -10.64 3.17 3.29
C VAL A 26 -10.43 2.41 1.98
N VAL A 27 -10.15 3.15 0.91
CA VAL A 27 -9.12 2.74 -0.01
C VAL A 27 -7.91 2.78 0.90
N ALA A 28 -7.47 1.60 1.33
CA ALA A 28 -6.16 1.49 1.96
C ALA A 28 -5.21 2.40 1.15
N PRO A 29 -4.41 3.26 1.79
CA PRO A 29 -3.51 4.13 1.05
C PRO A 29 -2.51 3.24 0.29
N GLY A 30 -2.84 2.86 -0.94
CA GLY A 30 -1.93 3.12 -2.03
C GLY A 30 -2.18 4.58 -2.37
N SER A 31 -1.70 5.54 -1.57
CA SER A 31 -0.30 5.94 -1.55
C SER A 31 0.22 5.94 -2.99
N GLU A 32 0.59 7.13 -3.47
CA GLU A 32 1.52 7.28 -4.59
C GLU A 32 2.84 6.58 -4.20
N HIS A 33 2.82 5.26 -4.19
CA HIS A 33 3.98 4.43 -4.29
C HIS A 33 4.27 4.46 -5.79
N VAL A 34 5.38 5.11 -6.17
CA VAL A 34 6.30 4.44 -7.12
C VAL A 34 6.19 2.97 -6.77
N GLU A 35 5.85 2.12 -7.73
CA GLU A 35 5.64 0.68 -7.51
C GLU A 35 6.93 0.05 -6.96
N GLN A 36 7.27 0.33 -5.71
CA GLN A 36 8.08 -0.47 -4.83
C GLN A 36 7.14 -1.60 -4.46
N GLY A 37 6.88 -2.46 -5.45
CA GLY A 37 6.48 -3.82 -5.16
C GLY A 37 7.45 -4.29 -4.09
N ASN A 38 6.91 -4.70 -2.94
CA ASN A 38 7.71 -5.26 -1.86
C ASN A 38 8.72 -6.22 -2.50
N CYS A 39 10.02 -6.02 -2.29
CA CYS A 39 11.07 -6.78 -2.96
C CYS A 39 10.88 -8.29 -2.80
N SER A 40 10.14 -8.71 -1.77
CA SER A 40 9.66 -10.07 -1.49
C SER A 40 8.77 -10.68 -2.59
N GLN A 41 8.17 -9.87 -3.45
CA GLN A 41 7.31 -10.27 -4.56
C GLN A 41 8.06 -10.36 -5.90
N THR A 42 9.32 -9.93 -5.94
CA THR A 42 10.16 -10.06 -7.14
C THR A 42 10.68 -11.48 -7.29
N ALA A 43 11.05 -11.88 -8.50
CA ALA A 43 11.47 -13.25 -8.82
C ALA A 43 12.63 -13.78 -7.95
N PHE A 44 13.48 -12.89 -7.43
CA PHE A 44 14.67 -13.24 -6.65
C PHE A 44 14.61 -12.77 -5.19
N GLY A 45 13.57 -12.03 -4.80
CA GLY A 45 13.40 -11.50 -3.45
C GLY A 45 14.25 -10.26 -3.14
N CYS A 46 14.33 -9.93 -1.86
CA CYS A 46 15.04 -8.76 -1.35
C CYS A 46 16.56 -9.00 -1.21
N CYS A 47 17.33 -7.93 -1.36
CA CYS A 47 18.69 -7.80 -0.90
C CYS A 47 18.76 -7.93 0.64
N PRO A 48 19.95 -8.20 1.23
CA PRO A 48 20.11 -8.35 2.68
C PRO A 48 19.81 -7.07 3.48
N ASP A 49 19.76 -5.92 2.82
CA ASP A 49 19.33 -4.64 3.37
C ASP A 49 17.79 -4.56 3.56
N GLY A 50 17.04 -5.44 2.90
CA GLY A 50 15.57 -5.51 2.99
C GLY A 50 14.83 -4.43 2.19
N GLU A 51 15.54 -3.54 1.50
CA GLU A 51 14.95 -2.42 0.76
C GLU A 51 15.01 -2.62 -0.76
N ASN A 52 16.12 -3.18 -1.26
CA ASN A 52 16.34 -3.31 -2.70
C ASN A 52 15.94 -4.71 -3.20
N SER A 53 15.39 -4.79 -4.41
CA SER A 53 15.15 -6.08 -5.08
C SER A 53 16.44 -6.63 -5.70
N LYS A 54 16.64 -7.94 -5.63
CA LYS A 54 17.75 -8.59 -6.33
C LYS A 54 17.48 -8.63 -7.84
N ILE A 55 18.48 -8.30 -8.66
CA ILE A 55 18.38 -8.40 -10.13
C ILE A 55 18.61 -9.84 -10.65
N ASP A 56 19.22 -10.69 -9.84
CA ASP A 56 19.49 -12.10 -10.11
C ASP A 56 19.49 -12.92 -8.81
N PHE A 57 19.56 -14.25 -8.92
CA PHE A 57 19.60 -15.14 -7.75
C PHE A 57 20.75 -14.81 -6.78
N TYR A 58 21.86 -14.29 -7.29
CA TYR A 58 23.06 -13.97 -6.51
C TYR A 58 22.96 -12.60 -5.81
N GLY A 59 22.06 -11.71 -6.25
CA GLY A 59 21.94 -10.35 -5.76
C GLY A 59 23.15 -9.49 -6.09
N THR A 60 23.63 -9.55 -7.34
CA THR A 60 24.83 -8.80 -7.78
C THR A 60 24.73 -7.28 -7.62
N ASN A 61 23.51 -6.74 -7.52
CA ASN A 61 23.24 -5.33 -7.24
C ASN A 61 23.16 -4.96 -5.74
N CYS A 62 23.27 -5.92 -4.81
CA CYS A 62 23.02 -5.68 -3.40
C CYS A 62 24.22 -5.04 -2.67
N PRO A 63 24.00 -3.97 -1.87
CA PRO A 63 25.06 -3.38 -1.07
C PRO A 63 25.48 -4.34 0.05
N LYS A 64 26.79 -4.65 0.12
CA LYS A 64 27.41 -5.73 0.89
C LYS A 64 27.08 -7.14 0.38
N TYR A 65 27.56 -7.44 -0.82
CA TYR A 65 27.91 -8.82 -1.16
C TYR A 65 29.06 -9.29 -0.23
N ASN A 66 28.74 -9.71 0.99
CA ASN A 66 29.63 -10.54 1.81
C ASN A 66 29.02 -11.93 1.88
N PRO A 67 29.37 -12.79 0.95
CA PRO A 67 28.83 -14.11 0.94
C PRO A 67 29.55 -14.88 2.06
N GLY A 68 28.84 -15.10 3.18
CA GLY A 68 29.46 -15.57 4.42
C GLY A 68 30.14 -16.93 4.25
N PRO A 69 31.19 -17.27 5.04
CA PRO A 69 31.94 -18.51 4.85
C PRO A 69 31.01 -19.72 4.96
N GLY A 70 30.77 -20.39 3.83
CA GLY A 70 29.74 -21.43 3.68
C GLY A 70 28.77 -21.19 2.52
N TYR A 71 28.75 -19.98 1.94
CA TYR A 71 28.18 -19.81 0.62
C TYR A 71 29.04 -20.59 -0.39
N LYS A 72 28.40 -21.47 -1.15
CA LYS A 72 29.00 -21.95 -2.39
C LYS A 72 28.52 -20.97 -3.45
N GLN A 73 29.42 -20.14 -3.96
CA GLN A 73 29.28 -19.58 -5.30
C GLN A 73 29.48 -20.76 -6.26
N TYR A 74 28.43 -21.55 -6.47
CA TYR A 74 28.33 -22.37 -7.67
C TYR A 74 27.80 -21.49 -8.79
#